data_AF-A0A1V2LGH1-F1
#
_entry.id   AF-A0A1V2LGH1-F1
#
_cell.length_a   1.000
_cell.length_b   1.000
_cell.length_c   1.000
_cell.angle_alpha   90.00
_cell.angle_beta   90.00
_cell.angle_gamma   90.00
#
_symmetry.space_group_name_H-M   'P 1'
#
loop_
_entity.id
_entity.type
_entity.pdbx_description
1 polymer ?
#
loop_
_entity_poly.entity_id
_entity_poly.type
_entity_poly.pdbx_seq_one_letter_code
_entity_poly.pdbx_strand_id
1 'polypeptide(L)'
;MELLERIIQSYEEDNEIKEIYDILKENLSIPKSIHNYTKHYSIDDNLLYFSVVKGGNYRRIVVSPKLTEIIGIAGIDETNDTLDVYWKDCDPCHSSSIPFSLFLEIPEDLQKTLWDNAKAIDNDNKLRDEVSKAAG
;
A
#
# COMPACT_ATOMS: atom_id res chain seq x y z
N MET A 1 -13.22 16.86 6.89
CA MET A 1 -11.93 16.20 7.14
C MET A 1 -10.93 16.83 6.20
N GLU A 2 -9.97 17.55 6.77
CA GLU A 2 -8.90 18.20 5.99
C GLU A 2 -7.90 17.15 5.46
N LEU A 3 -7.15 17.48 4.40
CA LEU A 3 -6.18 16.57 3.78
C LEU A 3 -5.14 16.04 4.78
N LEU A 4 -4.70 16.90 5.70
CA LEU A 4 -3.74 16.54 6.76
C LEU A 4 -4.30 15.44 7.67
N GLU A 5 -5.54 15.58 8.11
CA GLU A 5 -6.22 14.60 8.98
C GLU A 5 -6.36 13.25 8.28
N ARG A 6 -6.65 13.26 6.98
CA ARG A 6 -6.73 12.03 6.18
C ARG A 6 -5.39 11.30 6.09
N ILE A 7 -4.30 12.03 5.85
CA ILE A 7 -2.96 11.44 5.77
C ILE A 7 -2.57 10.84 7.13
N ILE A 8 -2.79 11.57 8.23
CA ILE A 8 -2.49 11.05 9.57
C ILE A 8 -3.35 9.83 9.88
N GLN A 9 -4.64 9.86 9.55
CA GLN A 9 -5.53 8.71 9.74
C GLN A 9 -5.07 7.48 8.93
N SER A 10 -4.48 7.69 7.74
CA SER A 10 -3.98 6.58 6.92
C SER A 10 -2.88 5.76 7.62
N TYR A 11 -2.09 6.39 8.51
CA TYR A 11 -1.06 5.66 9.25
C TYR A 11 -1.65 4.60 10.16
N GLU A 12 -2.87 4.78 10.68
CA GLU A 12 -3.55 3.78 11.52
C GLU A 12 -3.88 2.49 10.76
N GLU A 13 -3.92 2.55 9.43
CA GLU A 13 -4.27 1.42 8.57
C GLU A 13 -3.05 0.54 8.21
N ASP A 14 -1.82 1.00 8.49
CA ASP A 14 -0.58 0.26 8.25
C ASP A 14 0.22 0.14 9.56
N ASN A 15 0.31 -1.07 10.10
CA ASN A 15 0.94 -1.31 11.41
C ASN A 15 2.41 -0.89 11.46
N GLU A 16 3.17 -1.06 10.38
CA GLU A 16 4.59 -0.70 10.34
C GLU A 16 4.74 0.83 10.27
N ILE A 17 3.96 1.48 9.41
CA ILE A 17 3.94 2.94 9.30
C ILE A 17 3.45 3.59 10.59
N LYS A 18 2.41 3.02 11.23
CA LYS A 18 1.93 3.44 12.54
C LYS A 18 3.03 3.38 13.59
N GLU A 19 3.70 2.23 13.71
CA GLU A 19 4.77 2.04 14.69
C GLU A 19 5.90 3.05 14.48
N ILE A 20 6.32 3.26 13.22
CA ILE A 20 7.34 4.26 12.89
C ILE A 20 6.88 5.68 13.22
N TYR A 21 5.64 6.04 12.88
CA TYR A 21 5.08 7.35 13.15
C TYR A 21 5.00 7.63 14.65
N ASP A 22 4.46 6.71 15.44
CA ASP A 22 4.34 6.84 16.90
C ASP A 22 5.71 6.98 17.56
N ILE A 23 6.69 6.16 17.16
CA ILE A 23 8.06 6.23 17.68
C ILE A 23 8.70 7.60 17.40
N LEU A 24 8.59 8.10 16.17
CA LEU A 24 9.20 9.37 15.80
C LEU A 24 8.48 10.57 16.41
N LYS A 25 7.14 10.49 16.57
CA LYS A 25 6.31 11.57 17.09
C LYS A 25 6.49 11.74 18.59
N GLU A 26 6.47 10.63 19.32
CA GLU A 26 6.62 10.61 20.78
C GLU A 26 8.09 10.53 21.22
N ASN A 27 9.03 10.55 20.27
CA ASN A 27 10.48 10.46 20.49
C ASN A 27 10.86 9.23 21.34
N LEU A 28 10.27 8.07 21.04
CA LEU A 28 10.48 6.81 21.75
C LEU A 28 11.79 6.13 21.34
N SER A 29 12.23 5.17 22.15
CA SER A 29 13.40 4.35 21.82
C SER A 29 13.12 3.46 20.60
N ILE A 30 13.92 3.57 19.55
CA ILE A 30 13.74 2.76 18.32
C ILE A 30 14.16 1.30 18.58
N PRO A 31 13.27 0.30 18.41
CA PRO A 31 13.61 -1.11 18.51
C PRO A 31 14.70 -1.51 17.51
N LYS A 32 15.59 -2.44 17.90
CA LYS A 32 16.67 -2.92 17.02
C LYS A 32 16.16 -3.57 15.73
N SER A 33 14.99 -4.20 15.77
CA SER A 33 14.35 -4.87 14.63
C SER A 33 14.05 -3.91 13.49
N ILE A 34 13.59 -2.70 13.80
CA ILE A 34 13.14 -1.72 12.80
C ILE A 34 14.14 -0.56 12.59
N HIS A 35 15.21 -0.49 13.38
CA HIS A 35 16.19 0.60 13.35
C HIS A 35 16.70 0.95 11.95
N ASN A 36 16.95 -0.07 11.12
CA ASN A 36 17.47 0.13 9.77
C ASN A 36 16.44 0.76 8.82
N TYR A 37 15.15 0.47 9.02
CA TYR A 37 14.06 1.04 8.24
C TYR A 37 13.73 2.45 8.74
N THR A 38 13.57 2.62 10.06
CA THR A 38 13.22 3.91 10.69
C THR A 38 14.19 5.04 10.34
N LYS A 39 15.47 4.75 10.08
CA LYS A 39 16.49 5.78 9.73
C LYS A 39 16.17 6.56 8.43
N HIS A 40 15.32 6.01 7.58
CA HIS A 40 14.87 6.63 6.33
C HIS A 40 13.66 7.53 6.52
N TYR A 41 13.08 7.54 7.73
CA TYR A 41 11.90 8.30 8.06
C TYR A 41 12.24 9.52 8.93
N SER A 42 11.42 10.55 8.79
CA SER A 42 11.47 11.76 9.61
C SER A 42 10.07 12.34 9.75
N ILE A 43 9.82 13.06 10.85
CA ILE A 43 8.57 13.81 11.03
C ILE A 43 8.84 15.30 10.85
N ASP A 44 7.93 15.95 10.13
CA ASP A 44 7.88 17.39 9.98
C ASP A 44 6.42 17.82 9.81
N ASP A 45 5.99 18.91 10.47
CA ASP A 45 4.58 19.36 10.49
C ASP A 45 3.55 18.23 10.74
N ASN A 46 3.85 17.31 11.67
CA ASN A 46 3.05 16.11 11.99
C ASN A 46 2.87 15.11 10.84
N LEU A 47 3.63 15.24 9.75
CA LEU A 47 3.63 14.31 8.64
C LEU A 47 4.89 13.45 8.66
N LEU A 48 4.72 12.19 8.29
CA LEU A 48 5.81 11.27 8.11
C LEU A 48 6.38 11.45 6.70
N TYR A 49 7.70 11.55 6.61
CA TYR A 49 8.43 11.67 5.36
C TYR A 49 9.43 10.54 5.20
N PHE A 50 9.52 9.97 4.00
CA PHE A 50 10.51 8.98 3.60
C PHE A 50 11.61 9.60 2.75
N SER A 51 12.87 9.23 3.01
CA SER A 51 14.03 9.55 2.18
C SER A 51 14.99 8.38 2.05
N VAL A 52 15.39 8.09 0.81
CA VAL A 52 16.40 7.07 0.50
C VAL A 52 17.75 7.42 1.13
N VAL A 53 18.11 8.71 1.11
CA VAL A 53 19.36 9.20 1.70
C VAL A 53 19.04 9.89 3.01
N LYS A 54 19.60 9.38 4.11
CA LYS A 54 19.45 10.02 5.43
C LYS A 54 19.95 11.47 5.35
N GLY A 55 19.07 12.43 5.66
CA GLY A 55 19.38 13.86 5.58
C GLY A 55 19.49 14.43 4.16
N GLY A 56 19.04 13.70 3.14
CA GLY A 56 18.94 14.22 1.78
C GLY A 56 17.81 15.25 1.64
N ASN A 57 17.95 16.17 0.68
CA ASN A 57 16.95 17.21 0.42
C ASN A 57 15.67 16.68 -0.24
N TYR A 58 15.70 15.46 -0.78
CA TYR A 58 14.57 14.86 -1.46
C TYR A 58 13.87 13.86 -0.55
N ARG A 59 12.73 14.27 0.00
CA ARG A 59 11.88 13.46 0.85
C ARG A 59 10.45 13.44 0.29
N ARG A 60 9.76 12.32 0.46
CA ARG A 60 8.38 12.12 0.03
C ARG A 60 7.49 12.02 1.25
N ILE A 61 6.30 12.63 1.20
CA ILE A 61 5.28 12.40 2.24
C ILE A 61 4.88 10.93 2.15
N VAL A 62 4.85 10.26 3.30
CA VAL A 62 4.27 8.94 3.40
C VAL A 62 2.76 9.11 3.41
N VAL A 63 2.10 8.41 2.50
CA VAL A 63 0.65 8.28 2.50
C VAL A 63 0.41 6.79 2.47
N SER A 64 -0.26 6.26 3.49
CA SER A 64 -0.70 4.87 3.41
C SER A 64 -1.86 4.84 2.42
N PRO A 65 -1.76 4.09 1.31
CA PRO A 65 -2.87 4.00 0.38
C PRO A 65 -4.02 3.28 1.09
N LYS A 66 -5.24 3.84 1.03
CA LYS A 66 -6.39 3.04 1.41
C LYS A 66 -6.48 1.92 0.40
N LEU A 67 -6.43 0.66 0.82
CA LEU A 67 -6.58 -0.47 -0.12
C LEU A 67 -7.90 -0.41 -0.91
N THR A 68 -8.90 0.30 -0.38
CA THR A 68 -10.15 0.63 -1.08
C THR A 68 -10.01 1.56 -2.29
N GLU A 69 -8.85 2.18 -2.49
CA GLU A 69 -8.55 3.03 -3.66
C GLU A 69 -8.01 2.21 -4.83
N ILE A 70 -7.87 0.89 -4.70
CA ILE A 70 -7.59 0.02 -5.84
C ILE A 70 -8.81 -0.01 -6.75
N ILE A 71 -8.62 0.35 -8.01
CA ILE A 71 -9.68 0.40 -9.03
C ILE A 71 -9.54 -0.68 -10.10
N GLY A 72 -8.42 -1.39 -10.13
CA GLY A 72 -8.19 -2.50 -11.06
C GLY A 72 -6.94 -3.30 -10.75
N ILE A 73 -6.92 -4.54 -11.24
CA ILE A 73 -5.75 -5.42 -11.24
C ILE A 73 -5.18 -5.39 -12.66
N ALA A 74 -3.92 -5.00 -12.77
CA ALA A 74 -3.17 -4.91 -14.01
C ALA A 74 -2.45 -6.22 -14.35
N GLY A 75 -2.06 -6.99 -13.32
CA GLY A 75 -1.32 -8.24 -13.50
C GLY A 75 -1.15 -9.02 -12.20
N ILE A 76 -0.80 -10.30 -12.35
CA ILE A 76 -0.42 -11.21 -11.26
C ILE A 76 1.03 -11.61 -11.49
N ASP A 77 1.83 -11.54 -10.44
CA ASP A 77 3.14 -12.17 -10.37
C ASP A 77 3.10 -13.30 -9.34
N GLU A 78 2.88 -14.52 -9.82
CA GLU A 78 2.86 -15.75 -9.01
C GLU A 78 4.23 -16.07 -8.39
N THR A 79 5.32 -15.57 -8.98
CA THR A 79 6.69 -15.86 -8.48
C THR A 79 6.95 -15.10 -7.18
N ASN A 80 6.47 -13.86 -7.11
CA ASN A 80 6.68 -12.97 -5.97
C ASN A 80 5.44 -12.85 -5.06
N ASP A 81 4.34 -13.53 -5.39
CA ASP A 81 3.06 -13.46 -4.68
C ASP A 81 2.53 -12.02 -4.57
N THR A 82 2.58 -11.29 -5.71
CA THR A 82 2.17 -9.88 -5.79
C THR A 82 1.14 -9.64 -6.90
N LEU A 83 0.31 -8.61 -6.69
CA LEU A 83 -0.61 -8.08 -7.68
C LEU A 83 -0.16 -6.69 -8.12
N ASP A 84 -0.07 -6.46 -9.43
CA ASP A 84 0.05 -5.11 -9.96
C ASP A 84 -1.34 -4.48 -10.00
N VAL A 85 -1.49 -3.32 -9.38
CA VAL A 85 -2.78 -2.66 -9.21
C VAL A 85 -2.79 -1.22 -9.71
N TYR A 86 -3.96 -0.78 -10.18
CA TYR A 86 -4.25 0.60 -10.49
C TYR A 86 -4.93 1.27 -9.32
N TRP A 87 -4.50 2.50 -9.04
CA TRP A 87 -5.05 3.31 -7.96
C TRP A 87 -5.97 4.39 -8.51
N LYS A 88 -7.01 4.68 -7.73
CA LYS A 88 -7.90 5.80 -7.97
C LYS A 88 -7.10 7.10 -8.03
N ASP A 89 -7.46 7.97 -8.97
CA ASP A 89 -6.83 9.29 -9.17
C ASP A 89 -5.33 9.24 -9.53
N CYS A 90 -4.76 8.06 -9.79
CA CYS A 90 -3.42 7.91 -10.37
C CYS A 90 -3.46 7.82 -11.90
N ASP A 91 -2.33 8.11 -12.53
CA ASP A 91 -2.16 7.92 -13.98
C ASP A 91 -2.37 6.43 -14.32
N PRO A 92 -3.32 6.08 -15.22
CA PRO A 92 -3.62 4.69 -15.57
C PRO A 92 -2.46 3.98 -16.28
N CYS A 93 -1.43 4.71 -16.74
CA CYS A 93 -0.19 4.11 -17.22
C CYS A 93 0.77 3.67 -16.10
N HIS A 94 0.45 3.97 -14.83
CA HIS A 94 1.26 3.58 -13.68
C HIS A 94 0.50 2.60 -12.79
N SER A 95 0.95 1.36 -12.79
CA SER A 95 0.62 0.37 -11.76
C SER A 95 1.68 0.37 -10.67
N SER A 96 1.34 -0.20 -9.51
CA SER A 96 2.34 -0.61 -8.52
C SER A 96 2.00 -1.99 -7.99
N SER A 97 3.02 -2.73 -7.57
CA SER A 97 2.85 -4.06 -7.01
C SER A 97 2.50 -3.99 -5.52
N ILE A 98 1.51 -4.77 -5.10
CA ILE A 98 1.17 -5.02 -3.70
C ILE A 98 1.29 -6.52 -3.39
N PRO A 99 1.64 -6.93 -2.17
CA PRO A 99 1.55 -8.34 -1.77
C PRO A 99 0.11 -8.85 -1.87
N PHE A 100 -0.07 -10.11 -2.27
CA PHE A 100 -1.41 -10.73 -2.29
C PHE A 100 -2.06 -10.73 -0.91
N SER A 101 -1.28 -10.94 0.15
CA SER A 101 -1.76 -10.86 1.54
C SER A 101 -2.41 -9.51 1.86
N LEU A 102 -1.87 -8.41 1.32
CA LEU A 102 -2.40 -7.07 1.52
C LEU A 102 -3.71 -6.88 0.74
N PHE A 103 -3.83 -7.46 -0.46
CA PHE A 103 -5.08 -7.43 -1.21
C PHE A 103 -6.23 -8.12 -0.45
N LEU A 104 -5.95 -9.18 0.31
CA LEU A 104 -6.96 -9.87 1.12
C LEU A 104 -7.53 -9.02 2.27
N GLU A 105 -6.88 -7.92 2.64
CA GLU A 105 -7.37 -6.99 3.67
C GLU A 105 -8.46 -6.03 3.14
N ILE A 106 -8.67 -5.98 1.83
CA ILE A 106 -9.72 -5.18 1.18
C ILE A 106 -11.10 -5.76 1.51
N PRO A 107 -12.19 -4.97 1.55
CA PRO A 107 -13.55 -5.51 1.61
C PRO A 107 -13.82 -6.57 0.53
N GLU A 108 -14.38 -7.72 0.93
CA GLU A 108 -14.58 -8.89 0.06
C GLU A 108 -15.42 -8.59 -1.20
N ASP A 109 -16.40 -7.69 -1.07
CA ASP A 109 -17.24 -7.22 -2.18
C ASP A 109 -16.42 -6.45 -3.23
N LEU A 110 -15.49 -5.62 -2.77
CA LEU A 110 -14.57 -4.90 -3.64
C LEU A 110 -13.53 -5.85 -4.26
N GLN A 111 -12.97 -6.78 -3.47
CA GLN A 111 -12.07 -7.82 -4.00
C GLN A 111 -12.72 -8.58 -5.16
N LYS A 112 -13.96 -9.05 -4.96
CA LYS A 112 -14.72 -9.77 -5.97
C LYS A 112 -14.96 -8.94 -7.22
N THR A 113 -15.33 -7.67 -7.05
CA THR A 113 -15.55 -6.74 -8.16
C THR A 113 -14.27 -6.54 -8.97
N LEU A 114 -13.12 -6.36 -8.30
CA LEU A 114 -11.82 -6.18 -8.94
C LEU A 114 -11.40 -7.43 -9.72
N TRP A 115 -11.61 -8.61 -9.14
CA TRP A 115 -11.35 -9.89 -9.79
C TRP A 115 -12.23 -10.15 -11.01
N ASP A 116 -13.53 -9.87 -10.91
CA ASP A 116 -14.47 -10.03 -12.01
C ASP A 116 -14.14 -9.07 -13.17
N ASN A 117 -13.77 -7.82 -12.85
CA ASN A 117 -13.29 -6.85 -13.83
C ASN A 117 -12.01 -7.31 -14.52
N ALA A 118 -11.04 -7.80 -13.75
CA ALA A 118 -9.76 -8.25 -14.29
C ALA A 118 -9.95 -9.43 -15.25
N LYS A 119 -10.80 -10.41 -14.88
CA LYS A 119 -11.16 -11.53 -15.77
C LYS A 119 -11.83 -11.10 -17.06
N ALA A 120 -12.69 -10.09 -17.01
CA ALA A 120 -13.39 -9.60 -18.21
C ALA A 120 -12.41 -9.03 -19.26
N ILE A 121 -11.20 -8.65 -18.83
CA ILE A 121 -10.16 -8.06 -19.65
C ILE A 121 -9.05 -9.07 -19.98
N ASP A 122 -8.90 -10.12 -19.17
CA ASP A 122 -7.90 -11.18 -19.35
C ASP A 122 -8.24 -12.11 -20.52
N ASN A 123 -7.63 -11.83 -21.66
CA ASN A 123 -7.73 -12.65 -22.87
C ASN A 123 -6.98 -13.99 -22.76
N ASP A 124 -6.08 -14.15 -21.77
CA ASP A 124 -5.17 -15.30 -21.64
C ASP A 124 -5.63 -16.33 -20.58
N ASN A 125 -6.81 -16.15 -19.96
CA ASN A 125 -7.42 -17.01 -18.92
C ASN A 125 -6.60 -17.22 -17.63
N LYS A 126 -5.45 -16.58 -17.44
CA LYS A 126 -4.61 -16.74 -16.23
C LYS A 126 -5.31 -16.31 -14.95
N LEU A 127 -6.13 -15.25 -15.01
CA LEU A 127 -6.86 -14.71 -13.86
C LEU A 127 -8.08 -15.56 -13.48
N ARG A 128 -8.51 -16.47 -14.36
CA ARG A 128 -9.70 -17.32 -14.13
C ARG A 128 -9.45 -18.41 -13.08
N ASP A 129 -8.24 -18.97 -13.07
CA ASP A 129 -7.88 -20.07 -12.19
C ASP A 129 -7.66 -19.61 -10.74
N GLU A 130 -7.06 -18.43 -10.54
CA GLU A 130 -6.80 -17.87 -9.21
C GLU A 130 -8.09 -17.52 -8.43
N VAL A 131 -9.08 -16.93 -9.08
CA VAL A 131 -10.35 -16.62 -8.40
C VAL A 131 -11.13 -17.90 -8.05
N SER A 132 -10.97 -18.96 -8.84
CA SER A 132 -11.57 -20.25 -8.51
C SER A 132 -10.96 -20.87 -7.25
N LYS A 133 -9.68 -20.55 -6.94
CA LYS A 133 -9.03 -20.92 -5.68
C LYS A 133 -9.49 -20.03 -4.51
N ALA A 134 -9.69 -18.73 -4.76
CA ALA A 134 -10.10 -17.77 -3.73
C ALA A 134 -11.59 -17.89 -3.32
N ALA A 135 -12.45 -18.41 -4.20
CA ALA A 135 -13.89 -18.60 -3.95
C ALA A 135 -14.27 -19.97 -3.39
N GLY A 136 -13.29 -20.81 -3.03
CA GLY A 136 -13.45 -22.19 -2.55
C GLY A 136 -13.28 -22.33 -1.03
#